data_AF-A0A8T6RR14-F1
#
_entry.id   AF-A0A8T6RR14-F1
#
_cell.length_a   1.000
_cell.length_b   1.000
_cell.length_c   1.000
_cell.angle_alpha   90.00
_cell.angle_beta   90.00
_cell.angle_gamma   90.00
#
_symmetry.space_group_name_H-M   'P 1'
#
loop_
_entity.id
_entity.type
_entity.pdbx_description
1 polymer ?
#
loop_
_entity_poly.entity_id
_entity_poly.type
_entity_poly.pdbx_seq_one_letter_code
_entity_poly.pdbx_strand_id
1 'polypeptide(L)'
;MEGLNKKNIKKIGIIVGIVFIITGLIFNTILPSKFSRVHNSESLTLNEEDNYYVISIDPNINHIDYEFKIDFYTSISEESNCTVLILNSMEYQKFLVEDSLENITALKIINSIDEPRVDSLFYRGIFSSRNIGAIYILIINLENTSEIINYGYYYTISTPMFFYSAILLVIGAITIFSMLAWYLNGWKRYFSIGVGINLSLFFARITIMPYLFSELPTLISFFEIFDIEVFRDFEGYYIGWTDLFINGVFPYSEQYFGYAYGPLFILTTGSFAFLSIPSWSVGIPFLMSTLGTGYLIYLISRKLTNNEKYSICSMMLFFINPFTLIYASFIWLNASIFTFFVILSFYLALVKKNYLAMLTLGIASMYKQFALVFFPLLLLLMIMNNKGENRKIKLKNSIIYSLIFGITILLISLPFLILRFQSYIWGNIINISFSINSLITPGIYDNYPVTFNSFFFLIGAPDIILYSIAYMLGYYILLGGTLGITYLFYARNLQYKTKYKNSINTHTNLSYFVEALFLSIFIVISLQLFYPRGSFKYYLILLTPFISLLFDIEDLSLHKAILIEKSDFRFYKRYLIPIFISWVVFFCYRYVYFFVLIGWCLYYLYYYNDKFKIRYVESKKSNLLIKAPKKK
;
A
#
# COMPACT_ATOMS: atom_id res chain seq x y z
N MET A 1 -19.22 5.80 44.95
CA MET A 1 -18.49 6.16 43.71
C MET A 1 -18.60 7.65 43.35
N GLU A 2 -19.40 8.47 44.05
CA GLU A 2 -19.60 9.90 43.71
C GLU A 2 -18.40 10.83 44.03
N GLY A 3 -17.36 10.34 44.73
CA GLY A 3 -16.18 11.14 45.09
C GLY A 3 -15.00 11.09 44.10
N LEU A 4 -15.04 10.25 43.06
CA LEU A 4 -13.92 10.15 42.11
C LEU A 4 -14.01 11.27 41.07
N ASN A 5 -13.12 12.25 41.18
CA ASN A 5 -12.97 13.32 40.20
C ASN A 5 -12.82 12.73 38.78
N LYS A 6 -13.71 13.09 37.85
CA LYS A 6 -13.70 12.63 36.45
C LYS A 6 -12.33 12.76 35.78
N LYS A 7 -11.52 13.75 36.20
CA LYS A 7 -10.14 13.95 35.71
C LYS A 7 -9.21 12.80 36.11
N ASN A 8 -9.38 12.24 37.30
CA ASN A 8 -8.56 11.13 37.81
C ASN A 8 -8.89 9.84 37.07
N ILE A 9 -10.18 9.57 36.82
CA ILE A 9 -10.62 8.37 36.06
C ILE A 9 -9.95 8.33 34.66
N LYS A 10 -9.94 9.46 33.94
CA LYS A 10 -9.32 9.56 32.61
C LYS A 10 -7.82 9.28 32.65
N LYS A 11 -7.10 9.86 33.62
CA LYS A 11 -5.66 9.65 33.79
C LYS A 11 -5.35 8.19 34.12
N ILE A 12 -6.10 7.59 35.04
CA ILE A 12 -5.97 6.18 35.40
C ILE A 12 -6.18 5.30 34.17
N GLY A 13 -7.22 5.54 33.37
CA GLY A 13 -7.44 4.78 32.14
C GLY A 13 -6.30 4.88 31.13
N ILE A 14 -5.72 6.08 30.93
CA ILE A 14 -4.53 6.25 30.06
C ILE A 14 -3.34 5.46 30.62
N ILE A 15 -3.06 5.56 31.93
CA ILE A 15 -1.95 4.83 32.56
C ILE A 15 -2.14 3.32 32.43
N VAL A 16 -3.34 2.80 32.72
CA VAL A 16 -3.66 1.38 32.59
C VAL A 16 -3.45 0.90 31.16
N GLY A 17 -3.93 1.66 30.16
CA GLY A 17 -3.72 1.28 28.77
C GLY A 17 -2.24 1.35 28.34
N ILE A 18 -1.45 2.29 28.87
CA ILE A 18 0.01 2.36 28.63
C ILE A 18 0.69 1.12 29.22
N VAL A 19 0.32 0.74 30.45
CA VAL A 19 0.82 -0.48 31.08
C VAL A 19 0.51 -1.69 30.20
N PHE A 20 -0.73 -1.85 29.73
CA PHE A 20 -1.09 -2.95 28.83
C PHE A 20 -0.28 -2.96 27.53
N ILE A 21 -0.08 -1.81 26.88
CA ILE A 21 0.75 -1.75 25.67
C ILE A 21 2.19 -2.14 25.98
N ILE A 22 2.80 -1.57 27.03
CA ILE A 22 4.19 -1.85 27.40
C ILE A 22 4.36 -3.33 27.75
N THR A 23 3.46 -3.89 28.56
CA THR A 23 3.49 -5.32 28.90
C THR A 23 3.34 -6.19 27.65
N GLY A 24 2.41 -5.85 26.74
CA GLY A 24 2.24 -6.57 25.47
C GLY A 24 3.46 -6.48 24.56
N LEU A 25 4.11 -5.32 24.49
CA LEU A 25 5.36 -5.13 23.74
C LEU A 25 6.50 -5.94 24.37
N ILE A 26 6.66 -5.90 25.70
CA ILE A 26 7.69 -6.65 26.42
C ILE A 26 7.54 -8.15 26.15
N PHE A 27 6.33 -8.68 26.24
CA PHE A 27 6.08 -10.10 25.91
C PHE A 27 6.41 -10.41 24.45
N ASN A 28 6.06 -9.52 23.51
CA ASN A 28 6.43 -9.68 22.09
C ASN A 28 7.95 -9.64 21.86
N THR A 29 8.70 -8.82 22.62
CA THR A 29 10.16 -8.69 22.45
C THR A 29 10.94 -9.79 23.16
N ILE A 30 10.49 -10.26 24.32
CA ILE A 30 11.16 -11.31 25.10
C ILE A 30 10.88 -12.70 24.51
N LEU A 31 9.68 -12.89 23.95
CA LEU A 31 9.27 -14.12 23.28
C LEU A 31 9.11 -13.83 21.79
N PRO A 32 10.19 -13.46 21.08
CA PRO A 32 10.08 -13.05 19.70
C PRO A 32 9.50 -14.21 18.90
N SER A 33 8.33 -13.98 18.31
CA SER A 33 7.90 -14.81 17.21
C SER A 33 8.88 -14.56 16.06
N LYS A 34 9.73 -15.52 15.77
CA LYS A 34 10.57 -15.46 14.57
C LYS A 34 9.69 -15.85 13.40
N PHE A 35 9.25 -14.86 12.65
CA PHE A 35 8.77 -15.06 11.29
C PHE A 35 9.95 -14.82 10.38
N SER A 36 10.42 -15.84 9.68
CA SER A 36 11.43 -15.67 8.66
C SER A 36 10.98 -16.36 7.38
N ARG A 37 11.21 -15.65 6.27
CA ARG A 37 11.10 -16.22 4.94
C ARG A 37 12.52 -16.41 4.44
N VAL A 38 12.89 -17.66 4.17
CA VAL A 38 14.11 -17.94 3.43
C VAL A 38 13.70 -18.32 2.03
N HIS A 39 13.99 -17.43 1.09
CA HIS A 39 13.85 -17.73 -0.32
C HIS A 39 15.25 -17.77 -0.90
N ASN A 40 15.79 -18.99 -1.03
CA ASN A 40 17.02 -19.21 -1.75
C ASN A 40 16.64 -19.50 -3.20
N SER A 41 16.81 -18.48 -4.04
CA SER A 41 16.84 -18.67 -5.49
C SER A 41 18.21 -19.11 -5.99
N GLU A 42 19.17 -19.34 -5.08
CA GLU A 42 20.43 -19.96 -5.45
C GLU A 42 20.13 -21.38 -5.89
N SER A 43 20.48 -21.66 -7.13
CA SER A 43 20.46 -23.01 -7.67
C SER A 43 21.30 -23.87 -6.75
N LEU A 44 20.65 -24.75 -5.99
CA LEU A 44 21.38 -25.78 -5.26
C LEU A 44 21.99 -26.71 -6.30
N THR A 45 23.27 -26.53 -6.57
CA THR A 45 24.07 -27.63 -7.08
C THR A 45 24.16 -28.62 -5.94
N LEU A 46 23.36 -29.69 -6.01
CA LEU A 46 23.53 -30.86 -5.16
C LEU A 46 25.01 -31.26 -5.25
N ASN A 47 25.61 -31.56 -4.10
CA ASN A 47 26.97 -32.07 -4.08
C ASN A 47 26.94 -33.38 -4.88
N GLU A 48 27.75 -33.53 -5.94
CA GLU A 48 27.64 -34.69 -6.87
C GLU A 48 27.80 -36.05 -6.15
N GLU A 49 28.37 -36.05 -4.94
CA GLU A 49 28.55 -37.23 -4.09
C GLU A 49 27.35 -37.51 -3.16
N ASP A 50 26.57 -36.48 -2.80
CA ASP A 50 25.52 -36.55 -1.80
C ASP A 50 24.20 -36.10 -2.44
N ASN A 51 23.31 -37.03 -2.79
CA ASN A 51 22.00 -36.79 -3.43
C ASN A 51 20.98 -36.02 -2.54
N TYR A 52 21.46 -35.21 -1.60
CA TYR A 52 20.63 -34.49 -0.65
C TYR A 52 21.15 -33.09 -0.34
N TYR A 53 20.25 -32.25 0.17
CA TYR A 53 20.54 -30.91 0.65
C TYR A 53 19.96 -30.70 2.05
N VAL A 54 20.73 -30.04 2.92
CA VAL A 54 20.34 -29.81 4.32
C VAL A 54 20.17 -28.33 4.61
N ILE A 55 19.01 -27.98 5.14
CA ILE A 55 18.74 -26.67 5.71
C ILE A 55 18.63 -26.83 7.21
N SER A 56 19.53 -26.21 7.96
CA SER A 56 19.41 -26.11 9.41
C SER A 56 18.61 -24.86 9.78
N ILE A 57 17.51 -25.06 10.50
CA ILE A 57 16.74 -24.01 11.16
C ILE A 57 16.94 -24.19 12.65
N ASP A 58 17.76 -23.33 13.24
CA ASP A 58 17.88 -23.25 14.69
C ASP A 58 16.87 -22.22 15.23
N PRO A 59 15.80 -22.67 15.92
CA PRO A 59 14.85 -21.77 16.53
C PRO A 59 15.48 -20.99 17.71
N ASN A 60 16.51 -21.52 18.37
CA ASN A 60 17.21 -20.98 19.55
C ASN A 60 16.34 -20.08 20.45
N ILE A 61 15.30 -20.65 21.06
CA ILE A 61 14.40 -19.93 21.99
C ILE A 61 14.59 -20.45 23.41
N ASN A 62 15.76 -20.21 24.02
CA ASN A 62 16.03 -20.25 25.47
C ASN A 62 15.17 -21.23 26.31
N HIS A 63 15.06 -22.51 25.90
CA HIS A 63 14.27 -23.56 26.58
C HIS A 63 12.78 -23.27 26.83
N ILE A 64 12.15 -22.36 26.08
CA ILE A 64 10.73 -22.05 26.22
C ILE A 64 9.92 -22.96 25.29
N ASP A 65 8.81 -23.51 25.77
CA ASP A 65 7.87 -24.24 24.93
C ASP A 65 7.37 -23.35 23.78
N TYR A 66 7.62 -23.80 22.55
CA TYR A 66 7.19 -23.13 21.33
C TYR A 66 6.49 -24.09 20.39
N GLU A 67 5.73 -23.53 19.47
CA GLU A 67 5.13 -24.22 18.33
C GLU A 67 5.86 -23.76 17.07
N PHE A 68 6.44 -24.70 16.32
CA PHE A 68 7.15 -24.44 15.06
C PHE A 68 6.31 -24.87 13.89
N LYS A 69 5.98 -23.92 13.01
CA LYS A 69 5.14 -24.15 11.84
C LYS A 69 5.95 -23.83 10.60
N ILE A 70 5.78 -24.59 9.53
CA ILE A 70 6.51 -24.37 8.28
C ILE A 70 5.65 -24.62 7.05
N ASP A 71 5.57 -23.62 6.19
CA ASP A 71 5.07 -23.76 4.82
C ASP A 71 6.30 -23.94 3.90
N PHE A 72 6.35 -25.03 3.14
CA PHE A 72 7.46 -25.36 2.25
C PHE A 72 6.98 -25.37 0.79
N TYR A 73 7.68 -24.65 -0.07
CA TYR A 73 7.33 -24.50 -1.47
C TYR A 73 8.54 -24.85 -2.33
N THR A 74 8.33 -25.71 -3.32
CA THR A 74 9.39 -26.06 -4.25
C THR A 74 8.82 -26.18 -5.66
N SER A 75 9.55 -25.64 -6.64
CA SER A 75 9.29 -25.97 -8.04
C SER A 75 10.27 -27.06 -8.44
N ILE A 76 9.72 -28.22 -8.73
CA ILE A 76 10.46 -29.41 -9.14
C ILE A 76 10.18 -29.59 -10.63
N SER A 77 11.19 -29.91 -11.44
CA SER A 77 10.94 -30.23 -12.84
C SER A 77 10.09 -31.49 -12.95
N GLU A 78 9.29 -31.62 -14.01
CA GLU A 78 8.30 -32.72 -14.17
C GLU A 78 8.90 -34.13 -14.01
N GLU A 79 10.22 -34.27 -14.15
CA GLU A 79 10.94 -35.54 -14.10
C GLU A 79 11.68 -35.79 -12.78
N SER A 80 11.66 -34.90 -11.79
CA SER A 80 12.41 -35.14 -10.53
C SER A 80 11.54 -35.66 -9.39
N ASN A 81 11.85 -36.87 -8.92
CA ASN A 81 11.30 -37.40 -7.67
C ASN A 81 12.11 -36.88 -6.48
N CYS A 82 11.51 -35.96 -5.71
CA CYS A 82 12.10 -35.45 -4.48
C CYS A 82 11.31 -35.94 -3.25
N THR A 83 12.04 -36.26 -2.18
CA THR A 83 11.48 -36.44 -0.83
C THR A 83 12.02 -35.37 0.09
N VAL A 84 11.15 -34.69 0.82
CA VAL A 84 11.54 -33.71 1.85
C VAL A 84 11.28 -34.32 3.22
N LEU A 85 12.34 -34.42 4.01
CA LEU A 85 12.31 -34.89 5.39
C LEU A 85 12.50 -33.72 6.35
N ILE A 86 11.61 -33.60 7.33
CA ILE A 86 11.78 -32.67 8.44
C ILE A 86 12.27 -33.47 9.63
N LEU A 87 13.49 -33.20 10.07
CA LEU A 87 14.19 -33.94 11.10
C LEU A 87 14.42 -33.04 12.32
N ASN A 88 14.41 -33.62 13.51
CA ASN A 88 14.98 -32.97 14.68
C ASN A 88 16.51 -33.20 14.71
N SER A 89 17.21 -32.57 15.65
CA SER A 89 18.67 -32.71 15.75
C SER A 89 19.15 -34.14 15.98
N MET A 90 18.41 -34.95 16.76
CA MET A 90 18.77 -36.33 17.03
C MET A 90 18.67 -37.20 15.77
N GLU A 91 17.57 -37.07 15.04
CA GLU A 91 17.31 -37.82 13.80
C GLU A 91 18.25 -37.39 12.67
N TYR A 92 18.62 -36.11 12.60
CA TYR A 92 19.63 -35.65 11.67
C TYR A 92 21.03 -36.20 11.98
N GLN A 93 21.40 -36.33 13.26
CA GLN A 93 22.67 -36.97 13.62
C GLN A 93 22.67 -38.47 13.28
N LYS A 94 21.53 -39.17 13.43
CA LYS A 94 21.41 -40.56 12.96
C LYS A 94 21.61 -40.67 11.45
N PHE A 95 21.01 -39.77 10.68
CA PHE A 95 21.21 -39.71 9.23
C PHE A 95 22.68 -39.60 8.85
N LEU A 96 23.43 -38.71 9.50
CA LEU A 96 24.86 -38.53 9.25
C LEU A 96 25.73 -39.73 9.62
N VAL A 97 25.30 -40.58 10.58
CA VAL A 97 26.08 -41.72 11.06
C VAL A 97 25.75 -43.00 10.31
N GLU A 98 24.47 -43.25 10.04
CA GLU A 98 23.99 -44.53 9.52
C GLU A 98 23.83 -44.55 8.00
N ASP A 99 23.83 -43.37 7.36
CA ASP A 99 23.68 -43.18 5.90
C ASP A 99 22.51 -43.97 5.29
N SER A 100 21.44 -44.18 6.07
CA SER A 100 20.27 -44.93 5.64
C SER A 100 18.97 -44.23 6.06
N LEU A 101 18.05 -44.11 5.10
CA LEU A 101 16.74 -43.50 5.31
C LEU A 101 15.79 -44.39 6.13
N GLU A 102 16.03 -45.70 6.13
CA GLU A 102 15.16 -46.69 6.78
C GLU A 102 15.17 -46.57 8.31
N ASN A 103 16.25 -46.05 8.90
CA ASN A 103 16.41 -45.94 10.34
C ASN A 103 16.02 -44.56 10.91
N ILE A 104 15.55 -43.65 10.06
CA ILE A 104 15.21 -42.29 10.46
C ILE A 104 13.71 -42.18 10.70
N THR A 105 13.37 -41.70 11.89
CA THR A 105 12.01 -41.32 12.26
C THR A 105 11.79 -39.83 12.05
N ALA A 106 11.59 -39.44 10.78
CA ALA A 106 11.34 -38.06 10.44
C ALA A 106 10.09 -37.51 11.15
N LEU A 107 10.14 -36.25 11.60
CA LEU A 107 8.96 -35.54 12.11
C LEU A 107 7.88 -35.46 11.03
N LYS A 108 8.33 -35.32 9.78
CA LYS A 108 7.47 -35.46 8.60
C LYS A 108 8.27 -35.92 7.39
N ILE A 109 7.59 -36.74 6.58
CA ILE A 109 7.99 -37.13 5.24
C ILE A 109 7.00 -36.49 4.26
N ILE A 110 7.53 -35.87 3.21
CA ILE A 110 6.78 -35.25 2.13
C ILE A 110 7.31 -35.86 0.82
N ASN A 111 6.48 -36.63 0.14
CA ASN A 111 6.85 -37.24 -1.13
C ASN A 111 6.21 -36.46 -2.28
N SER A 112 7.00 -36.18 -3.30
CA SER A 112 6.53 -35.49 -4.52
C SER A 112 5.46 -36.27 -5.29
N ILE A 113 5.47 -37.60 -5.18
CA ILE A 113 4.60 -38.53 -5.92
C ILE A 113 3.12 -38.44 -5.47
N ASP A 114 2.86 -37.95 -4.25
CA ASP A 114 1.52 -37.99 -3.64
C ASP A 114 0.62 -36.81 -4.04
N GLU A 115 1.14 -35.77 -4.71
CA GLU A 115 0.34 -34.63 -5.19
C GLU A 115 0.24 -34.60 -6.73
N PRO A 116 -0.98 -34.55 -7.31
CA PRO A 116 -1.17 -34.67 -8.75
C PRO A 116 -0.62 -33.45 -9.51
N ARG A 117 0.42 -33.68 -10.32
CA ARG A 117 0.83 -32.94 -11.55
C ARG A 117 0.43 -31.47 -11.62
N VAL A 118 0.95 -30.66 -10.71
CA VAL A 118 1.10 -29.22 -10.91
C VAL A 118 2.61 -28.96 -10.90
N ASP A 119 3.11 -28.12 -11.80
CA ASP A 119 4.53 -27.76 -12.03
C ASP A 119 5.28 -27.19 -10.80
N SER A 120 4.69 -27.30 -9.61
CA SER A 120 5.24 -26.92 -8.32
C SER A 120 4.71 -27.86 -7.24
N LEU A 121 5.61 -28.47 -6.46
CA LEU A 121 5.24 -29.12 -5.21
C LEU A 121 4.94 -28.05 -4.17
N PHE A 122 3.69 -27.93 -3.76
CA PHE A 122 3.29 -26.98 -2.75
C PHE A 122 2.97 -27.73 -1.46
N TYR A 123 3.99 -28.00 -0.65
CA TYR A 123 3.76 -28.67 0.60
C TYR A 123 3.38 -27.68 1.72
N ARG A 124 2.14 -27.80 2.19
CA ARG A 124 1.65 -27.05 3.34
C ARG A 124 1.45 -28.00 4.52
N GLY A 125 2.36 -27.97 5.48
CA GLY A 125 2.30 -28.80 6.68
C GLY A 125 2.42 -28.01 7.95
N ILE A 126 1.42 -28.07 8.82
CA ILE A 126 1.56 -27.57 10.18
C ILE A 126 2.17 -28.69 10.99
N PHE A 127 3.37 -28.46 11.49
CA PHE A 127 3.93 -29.25 12.57
C PHE A 127 3.72 -28.47 13.85
N SER A 128 3.42 -29.18 14.92
CA SER A 128 3.35 -28.59 16.24
C SER A 128 4.11 -29.54 17.13
N SER A 129 5.32 -29.18 17.51
CA SER A 129 6.06 -29.98 18.48
C SER A 129 6.83 -29.06 19.41
N ARG A 130 6.82 -29.44 20.68
CA ARG A 130 7.33 -28.65 21.81
C ARG A 130 8.73 -29.13 22.12
N ASN A 131 9.66 -28.20 22.34
CA ASN A 131 11.06 -28.49 22.69
C ASN A 131 11.79 -29.38 21.68
N ILE A 132 11.51 -29.20 20.38
CA ILE A 132 12.41 -29.71 19.36
C ILE A 132 13.70 -28.90 19.46
N GLY A 133 14.88 -29.51 19.34
CA GLY A 133 16.12 -28.75 19.17
C GLY A 133 16.13 -28.01 17.83
N ALA A 134 17.31 -27.89 17.22
CA ALA A 134 17.40 -27.47 15.83
C ALA A 134 16.59 -28.42 14.92
N ILE A 135 15.91 -27.84 13.94
CA ILE A 135 15.12 -28.53 12.93
C ILE A 135 15.92 -28.54 11.64
N TYR A 136 16.03 -29.70 11.02
CA TYR A 136 16.74 -29.88 9.77
C TYR A 136 15.73 -30.24 8.67
N ILE A 137 15.74 -29.49 7.58
CA ILE A 137 14.99 -29.85 6.37
C ILE A 137 15.99 -30.51 5.43
N LEU A 138 15.81 -31.81 5.22
CA LEU A 138 16.62 -32.62 4.34
C LEU A 138 15.83 -32.84 3.05
N ILE A 139 16.31 -32.30 1.94
CA ILE A 139 15.72 -32.42 0.60
C ILE A 139 16.53 -33.48 -0.13
N ILE A 140 15.91 -34.59 -0.53
CA ILE A 140 16.57 -35.74 -1.16
C ILE A 140 16.09 -35.84 -2.60
N ASN A 141 17.01 -35.76 -3.56
CA ASN A 141 16.73 -36.02 -4.96
C ASN A 141 16.94 -37.51 -5.24
N LEU A 142 15.86 -38.23 -5.57
CA LEU A 142 15.90 -39.68 -5.77
C LEU A 142 16.39 -40.07 -7.17
N GLU A 143 16.39 -39.15 -8.13
CA GLU A 143 16.68 -39.47 -9.54
C GLU A 143 18.01 -38.92 -10.06
N ASN A 144 18.85 -38.40 -9.18
CA ASN A 144 20.21 -37.92 -9.50
C ASN A 144 20.22 -36.96 -10.72
N THR A 145 19.14 -36.19 -10.87
CA THR A 145 19.05 -35.15 -11.90
C THR A 145 19.80 -33.93 -11.41
N SER A 146 20.67 -33.37 -12.26
CA SER A 146 21.41 -32.14 -11.98
C SER A 146 20.54 -30.88 -12.07
N GLU A 147 19.22 -31.04 -12.22
CA GLU A 147 18.33 -29.93 -12.42
C GLU A 147 18.04 -29.16 -11.14
N ILE A 148 17.90 -27.85 -11.33
CA ILE A 148 17.86 -26.84 -10.29
C ILE A 148 16.49 -26.88 -9.61
N ILE A 149 16.45 -27.33 -8.37
CA ILE A 149 15.28 -27.21 -7.50
C ILE A 149 15.25 -25.80 -6.90
N ASN A 150 14.34 -24.94 -7.35
CA ASN A 150 14.04 -23.72 -6.59
C ASN A 150 13.15 -24.10 -5.42
N TYR A 151 13.54 -23.65 -4.23
CA TYR A 151 12.76 -23.87 -3.02
C TYR A 151 12.64 -22.57 -2.22
N GLY A 152 11.62 -22.52 -1.39
CA GLY A 152 11.42 -21.46 -0.43
C GLY A 152 10.59 -21.99 0.70
N TYR A 153 10.85 -21.52 1.91
CA TYR A 153 10.04 -21.89 3.04
C TYR A 153 9.74 -20.67 3.89
N TYR A 154 8.60 -20.73 4.55
CA TYR A 154 8.19 -19.80 5.57
C TYR A 154 8.07 -20.60 6.83
N TYR A 155 8.70 -20.16 7.89
CA TYR A 155 8.44 -20.75 9.17
C TYR A 155 8.06 -19.69 10.18
N THR A 156 7.18 -20.08 11.08
CA THR A 156 6.79 -19.27 12.21
C THR A 156 7.06 -20.04 13.47
N ILE A 157 7.54 -19.32 14.47
CA ILE A 157 7.63 -19.82 15.82
C ILE A 157 6.69 -19.00 16.67
N SER A 158 5.73 -19.65 17.31
CA SER A 158 4.77 -19.00 18.20
C SER A 158 4.80 -19.64 19.57
N THR A 159 4.74 -18.79 20.61
CA THR A 159 4.46 -19.25 21.98
C THR A 159 3.01 -18.93 22.33
N PRO A 160 2.33 -19.70 23.20
CA PRO A 160 0.97 -19.36 23.63
C PRO A 160 0.85 -17.96 24.24
N MET A 161 1.95 -17.46 24.84
CA MET A 161 2.05 -16.11 25.39
C MET A 161 1.90 -15.00 24.35
N PHE A 162 2.17 -15.29 23.07
CA PHE A 162 2.01 -14.35 21.99
C PHE A 162 0.56 -13.87 21.81
N PHE A 163 -0.42 -14.76 22.02
CA PHE A 163 -1.83 -14.37 21.91
C PHE A 163 -2.24 -13.37 23.01
N TYR A 164 -1.80 -13.61 24.25
CA TYR A 164 -2.10 -12.72 25.38
C TYR A 164 -1.43 -11.36 25.24
N SER A 165 -0.18 -11.32 24.78
CA SER A 165 0.54 -10.06 24.56
C SER A 165 -0.20 -9.18 23.55
N ALA A 166 -0.76 -9.79 22.52
CA ALA A 166 -1.48 -9.08 21.47
C ALA A 166 -2.86 -8.57 21.95
N ILE A 167 -3.60 -9.35 22.74
CA ILE A 167 -4.81 -8.88 23.42
C ILE A 167 -4.51 -7.65 24.28
N LEU A 168 -3.41 -7.67 25.04
CA LEU A 168 -2.99 -6.53 25.86
C LEU A 168 -2.69 -5.30 24.99
N LEU A 169 -2.02 -5.46 23.84
CA LEU A 169 -1.77 -4.38 22.89
C LEU A 169 -3.08 -3.75 22.38
N VAL A 170 -4.03 -4.58 21.92
CA VAL A 170 -5.33 -4.11 21.39
C VAL A 170 -6.16 -3.44 22.49
N ILE A 171 -6.34 -4.07 23.65
CA ILE A 171 -7.10 -3.50 24.77
C ILE A 171 -6.43 -2.21 25.26
N GLY A 172 -5.09 -2.20 25.35
CA GLY A 172 -4.31 -1.03 25.73
C GLY A 172 -4.54 0.14 24.77
N ALA A 173 -4.49 -0.10 23.45
CA ALA A 173 -4.77 0.90 22.42
C ALA A 173 -6.21 1.44 22.54
N ILE A 174 -7.21 0.57 22.57
CA ILE A 174 -8.61 0.97 22.71
C ILE A 174 -8.81 1.81 23.97
N THR A 175 -8.20 1.40 25.09
CA THR A 175 -8.33 2.09 26.38
C THR A 175 -7.70 3.48 26.32
N ILE A 176 -6.44 3.61 25.88
CA ILE A 176 -5.75 4.90 25.77
C ILE A 176 -6.54 5.84 24.86
N PHE A 177 -6.89 5.40 23.66
CA PHE A 177 -7.48 6.28 22.66
C PHE A 177 -8.94 6.61 22.97
N SER A 178 -9.69 5.74 23.65
CA SER A 178 -11.01 6.07 24.20
C SER A 178 -10.92 7.14 25.28
N MET A 179 -9.94 7.03 26.19
CA MET A 179 -9.72 8.02 27.24
C MET A 179 -9.21 9.36 26.68
N LEU A 180 -8.32 9.33 25.69
CA LEU A 180 -7.89 10.52 24.96
C LEU A 180 -9.05 11.17 24.20
N ALA A 181 -9.88 10.39 23.51
CA ALA A 181 -11.07 10.91 22.84
C ALA A 181 -12.06 11.54 23.84
N TRP A 182 -12.14 11.02 25.08
CA TRP A 182 -12.93 11.65 26.13
C TRP A 182 -12.27 12.88 26.76
N TYR A 183 -10.93 12.98 26.72
CA TYR A 183 -10.18 14.11 27.27
C TYR A 183 -10.08 15.29 26.30
N LEU A 184 -9.90 15.00 25.02
CA LEU A 184 -9.63 15.97 23.97
C LEU A 184 -10.93 16.52 23.36
N ASN A 185 -10.83 17.69 22.75
CA ASN A 185 -11.94 18.37 22.07
C ASN A 185 -11.57 18.68 20.61
N GLY A 186 -12.59 19.02 19.80
CA GLY A 186 -12.43 19.39 18.40
C GLY A 186 -11.75 18.29 17.59
N TRP A 187 -10.90 18.67 16.64
CA TRP A 187 -10.21 17.72 15.78
C TRP A 187 -9.33 16.70 16.50
N LYS A 188 -8.72 17.07 17.63
CA LYS A 188 -7.83 16.18 18.40
C LYS A 188 -8.56 14.95 18.90
N ARG A 189 -9.81 15.09 19.32
CA ARG A 189 -10.68 13.97 19.74
C ARG A 189 -10.85 12.95 18.63
N TYR A 190 -11.25 13.41 17.45
CA TYR A 190 -11.53 12.54 16.32
C TYR A 190 -10.26 11.96 15.72
N PHE A 191 -9.14 12.70 15.75
CA PHE A 191 -7.84 12.16 15.40
C PHE A 191 -7.47 11.01 16.34
N SER A 192 -7.64 11.17 17.67
CA SER A 192 -7.42 10.08 18.63
C SER A 192 -8.31 8.86 18.37
N ILE A 193 -9.58 9.06 17.98
CA ILE A 193 -10.46 7.94 17.59
C ILE A 193 -9.90 7.21 16.37
N GLY A 194 -9.54 7.95 15.31
CA GLY A 194 -8.96 7.38 14.09
C GLY A 194 -7.64 6.64 14.34
N VAL A 195 -6.77 7.21 15.17
CA VAL A 195 -5.53 6.54 15.62
C VAL A 195 -5.86 5.27 16.39
N GLY A 196 -6.80 5.32 17.34
CA GLY A 196 -7.22 4.16 18.12
C GLY A 196 -7.71 3.01 17.24
N ILE A 197 -8.55 3.29 16.24
CA ILE A 197 -9.06 2.28 15.30
C ILE A 197 -7.91 1.64 14.50
N ASN A 198 -7.09 2.45 13.85
CA ASN A 198 -6.03 1.95 12.97
C ASN A 198 -4.90 1.26 13.75
N LEU A 199 -4.56 1.74 14.95
CA LEU A 199 -3.59 1.09 15.83
C LEU A 199 -4.13 -0.24 16.38
N SER A 200 -5.43 -0.32 16.68
CA SER A 200 -6.03 -1.59 17.12
C SER A 200 -5.98 -2.64 16.02
N LEU A 201 -6.23 -2.25 14.76
CA LEU A 201 -6.06 -3.15 13.61
C LEU A 201 -4.59 -3.53 13.38
N PHE A 202 -3.66 -2.59 13.55
CA PHE A 202 -2.22 -2.88 13.50
C PHE A 202 -1.83 -3.94 14.55
N PHE A 203 -2.25 -3.78 15.80
CA PHE A 203 -1.99 -4.76 16.86
C PHE A 203 -2.74 -6.08 16.67
N ALA A 204 -3.97 -6.04 16.15
CA ALA A 204 -4.69 -7.24 15.75
C ALA A 204 -3.92 -8.00 14.66
N ARG A 205 -3.29 -7.31 13.69
CA ARG A 205 -2.41 -7.95 12.70
C ARG A 205 -1.21 -8.61 13.36
N ILE A 206 -0.52 -7.92 14.27
CA ILE A 206 0.59 -8.52 15.03
C ILE A 206 0.14 -9.84 15.64
N THR A 207 -1.04 -9.87 16.27
CA THR A 207 -1.63 -11.07 16.90
C THR A 207 -1.70 -12.28 15.97
N ILE A 208 -2.09 -12.05 14.72
CA ILE A 208 -2.32 -13.13 13.77
C ILE A 208 -1.08 -13.46 12.93
N MET A 209 -0.03 -12.64 13.00
CA MET A 209 1.15 -12.77 12.15
C MET A 209 1.91 -14.09 12.32
N PRO A 210 2.05 -14.67 13.54
CA PRO A 210 2.70 -15.97 13.70
C PRO A 210 1.84 -17.14 13.26
N TYR A 211 0.53 -16.96 13.11
CA TYR A 211 -0.32 -17.99 12.55
C TYR A 211 -0.06 -18.02 11.05
N LEU A 212 0.36 -19.18 10.54
CA LEU A 212 0.44 -19.37 9.11
C LEU A 212 -0.94 -19.11 8.54
N PHE A 213 -1.02 -18.49 7.36
CA PHE A 213 -2.30 -18.18 6.75
C PHE A 213 -3.14 -19.47 6.59
N SER A 214 -2.50 -20.61 6.32
CA SER A 214 -3.10 -21.95 6.31
C SER A 214 -3.93 -22.31 7.56
N GLU A 215 -3.67 -21.68 8.70
CA GLU A 215 -4.38 -21.85 9.99
C GLU A 215 -5.50 -20.83 10.23
N LEU A 216 -5.66 -19.90 9.31
CA LEU A 216 -6.78 -19.00 9.25
C LEU A 216 -7.91 -19.47 8.30
N PRO A 217 -8.26 -20.77 8.10
CA PRO A 217 -9.32 -21.17 7.18
C PRO A 217 -10.62 -20.42 7.40
N THR A 218 -11.00 -20.14 8.65
CA THR A 218 -12.24 -19.39 8.92
C THR A 218 -12.16 -17.92 8.48
N LEU A 219 -11.02 -17.27 8.66
CA LEU A 219 -10.79 -15.88 8.24
C LEU A 219 -10.57 -15.80 6.73
N ILE A 220 -9.86 -16.78 6.16
CA ILE A 220 -9.64 -16.95 4.73
C ILE A 220 -10.96 -17.23 4.04
N SER A 221 -11.74 -18.22 4.49
CA SER A 221 -13.03 -18.54 3.91
C SER A 221 -13.98 -17.34 4.01
N PHE A 222 -13.92 -16.57 5.11
CA PHE A 222 -14.62 -15.28 5.15
C PHE A 222 -14.13 -14.33 4.05
N PHE A 223 -12.82 -14.17 3.85
CA PHE A 223 -12.26 -13.33 2.79
C PHE A 223 -12.52 -13.85 1.37
N GLU A 224 -12.52 -15.16 1.16
CA GLU A 224 -12.83 -15.84 -0.10
C GLU A 224 -14.31 -15.68 -0.45
N ILE A 225 -15.22 -15.82 0.52
CA ILE A 225 -16.66 -15.55 0.33
C ILE A 225 -16.91 -14.14 -0.20
N PHE A 226 -16.05 -13.18 0.17
CA PHE A 226 -16.19 -11.77 -0.21
C PHE A 226 -15.16 -11.28 -1.23
N ASP A 227 -14.41 -12.19 -1.87
CA ASP A 227 -13.35 -11.87 -2.85
C ASP A 227 -12.40 -10.76 -2.37
N ILE A 228 -12.09 -10.75 -1.07
CA ILE A 228 -11.17 -9.78 -0.50
C ILE A 228 -9.76 -10.21 -0.89
N GLU A 229 -9.11 -9.39 -1.71
CA GLU A 229 -7.76 -9.65 -2.18
C GLU A 229 -6.76 -9.47 -1.02
N VAL A 230 -6.48 -10.52 -0.26
CA VAL A 230 -5.49 -10.48 0.84
C VAL A 230 -4.10 -10.75 0.30
N PHE A 231 -3.45 -9.70 -0.17
CA PHE A 231 -2.07 -9.78 -0.64
C PHE A 231 -1.11 -10.10 0.50
N ARG A 232 -0.17 -11.01 0.22
CA ARG A 232 0.88 -11.43 1.14
C ARG A 232 2.19 -10.71 0.87
N ASP A 233 2.13 -9.49 0.35
CA ASP A 233 3.35 -8.78 -0.04
C ASP A 233 4.22 -8.45 1.17
N PHE A 234 3.63 -8.22 2.34
CA PHE A 234 4.39 -7.94 3.55
C PHE A 234 5.23 -9.16 3.97
N GLU A 235 4.59 -10.31 4.17
CA GLU A 235 5.25 -11.54 4.59
C GLU A 235 6.13 -12.13 3.50
N GLY A 236 5.61 -12.12 2.27
CA GLY A 236 6.28 -12.61 1.10
C GLY A 236 7.49 -11.74 0.78
N TYR A 237 7.25 -10.51 0.39
CA TYR A 237 8.31 -9.71 -0.19
C TYR A 237 9.03 -8.86 0.85
N TYR A 238 8.31 -8.14 1.70
CA TYR A 238 8.94 -7.05 2.47
C TYR A 238 9.87 -7.59 3.56
N ILE A 239 9.44 -8.61 4.30
CA ILE A 239 10.29 -9.26 5.31
C ILE A 239 11.52 -9.89 4.65
N GLY A 240 11.32 -10.68 3.58
CA GLY A 240 12.42 -11.31 2.87
C GLY A 240 13.44 -10.29 2.31
N TRP A 241 12.96 -9.18 1.73
CA TRP A 241 13.85 -8.13 1.26
C TRP A 241 14.60 -7.43 2.39
N THR A 242 13.95 -7.18 3.54
CA THR A 242 14.64 -6.59 4.68
C THR A 242 15.66 -7.55 5.30
N ASP A 243 15.39 -8.84 5.32
CA ASP A 243 16.33 -9.87 5.78
C ASP A 243 17.57 -9.91 4.87
N LEU A 244 17.39 -9.87 3.55
CA LEU A 244 18.50 -9.73 2.60
C LEU A 244 19.29 -8.43 2.83
N PHE A 245 18.60 -7.32 3.07
CA PHE A 245 19.22 -6.01 3.29
C PHE A 245 20.10 -5.97 4.54
N ILE A 246 19.61 -6.49 5.67
CA ILE A 246 20.38 -6.52 6.92
C ILE A 246 21.58 -7.47 6.85
N ASN A 247 21.51 -8.50 6.00
CA ASN A 247 22.60 -9.43 5.71
C ASN A 247 23.59 -8.89 4.67
N GLY A 248 23.49 -7.61 4.30
CA GLY A 248 24.43 -6.95 3.39
C GLY A 248 24.20 -7.24 1.91
N VAL A 249 23.11 -7.92 1.56
CA VAL A 249 22.76 -8.11 0.15
C VAL A 249 22.27 -6.78 -0.42
N PHE A 250 22.90 -6.37 -1.51
CA PHE A 250 22.60 -5.09 -2.14
C PHE A 250 21.27 -5.14 -2.93
N PRO A 251 20.35 -4.16 -2.75
CA PRO A 251 19.10 -4.13 -3.50
C PRO A 251 19.30 -4.13 -5.02
N TYR A 252 18.29 -4.65 -5.75
CA TYR A 252 18.35 -4.87 -7.21
C TYR A 252 19.41 -5.91 -7.65
N SER A 253 19.92 -6.72 -6.73
CA SER A 253 20.64 -7.94 -7.10
C SER A 253 19.67 -9.04 -7.52
N GLU A 254 20.21 -10.09 -8.15
CA GLU A 254 19.43 -11.28 -8.54
C GLU A 254 18.80 -11.98 -7.34
N GLN A 255 19.45 -11.90 -6.17
CA GLN A 255 18.92 -12.41 -4.89
C GLN A 255 17.68 -11.62 -4.41
N TYR A 256 17.47 -10.36 -4.86
CA TYR A 256 16.27 -9.59 -4.56
C TYR A 256 15.11 -9.94 -5.50
N PHE A 257 14.54 -11.12 -5.31
CA PHE A 257 13.43 -11.60 -6.11
C PHE A 257 12.25 -10.61 -6.14
N GLY A 258 11.85 -10.18 -7.34
CA GLY A 258 10.67 -9.34 -7.57
C GLY A 258 10.78 -7.89 -7.07
N TYR A 259 11.97 -7.41 -6.69
CA TYR A 259 12.13 -6.05 -6.17
C TYR A 259 12.01 -5.00 -7.29
N ALA A 260 10.86 -4.34 -7.36
CA ALA A 260 10.54 -3.29 -8.34
C ALA A 260 10.11 -1.95 -7.68
N TYR A 261 10.71 -1.65 -6.53
CA TYR A 261 10.38 -0.50 -5.69
C TYR A 261 11.51 0.52 -5.76
N GLY A 262 11.22 1.79 -5.46
CA GLY A 262 12.26 2.79 -5.39
C GLY A 262 13.20 2.54 -4.20
N PRO A 263 14.43 3.11 -4.21
CA PRO A 263 15.42 2.78 -3.18
C PRO A 263 15.02 3.16 -1.76
N LEU A 264 14.22 4.22 -1.61
CA LEU A 264 13.86 4.71 -0.29
C LEU A 264 12.93 3.74 0.46
N PHE A 265 12.21 2.89 -0.27
CA PHE A 265 11.38 1.85 0.33
C PHE A 265 12.22 0.91 1.19
N ILE A 266 13.20 0.22 0.59
CA ILE A 266 14.04 -0.74 1.32
C ILE A 266 14.94 -0.07 2.35
N LEU A 267 15.45 1.14 2.10
CA LEU A 267 16.23 1.88 3.08
C LEU A 267 15.41 2.19 4.35
N THR A 268 14.13 2.53 4.17
CA THR A 268 13.22 2.81 5.28
C THR A 268 12.82 1.54 6.00
N THR A 269 12.29 0.54 5.29
CA THR A 269 11.87 -0.72 5.93
C THR A 269 13.04 -1.47 6.55
N GLY A 270 14.20 -1.51 5.88
CA GLY A 270 15.44 -2.11 6.37
C GLY A 270 15.97 -1.43 7.63
N SER A 271 15.87 -0.10 7.75
CA SER A 271 16.22 0.60 8.99
C SER A 271 15.39 0.16 10.21
N PHE A 272 14.13 -0.21 10.00
CA PHE A 272 13.28 -0.75 11.06
C PHE A 272 13.56 -2.24 11.32
N ALA A 273 14.03 -2.98 10.32
CA ALA A 273 14.49 -4.35 10.50
C ALA A 273 15.80 -4.47 11.29
N PHE A 274 16.64 -3.41 11.30
CA PHE A 274 17.81 -3.35 12.20
C PHE A 274 17.46 -3.17 13.68
N LEU A 275 16.21 -2.78 14.00
CA LEU A 275 15.76 -2.78 15.38
C LEU A 275 15.67 -4.24 15.84
N SER A 276 16.22 -4.58 17.00
CA SER A 276 16.09 -5.92 17.62
C SER A 276 14.66 -6.16 18.16
N ILE A 277 13.66 -5.86 17.33
CA ILE A 277 12.22 -5.97 17.54
C ILE A 277 11.72 -6.97 16.49
N PRO A 278 10.66 -7.75 16.76
CA PRO A 278 10.16 -8.71 15.78
C PRO A 278 9.75 -8.04 14.45
N SER A 279 9.66 -8.84 13.39
CA SER A 279 9.52 -8.40 11.99
C SER A 279 8.31 -7.50 11.69
N TRP A 280 7.30 -7.46 12.58
CA TRP A 280 6.22 -6.47 12.50
C TRP A 280 6.71 -5.02 12.65
N SER A 281 7.94 -4.77 13.14
CA SER A 281 8.54 -3.45 13.21
C SER A 281 8.64 -2.78 11.83
N VAL A 282 8.82 -3.58 10.78
CA VAL A 282 8.78 -3.16 9.37
C VAL A 282 7.41 -2.57 9.00
N GLY A 283 6.36 -2.95 9.74
CA GLY A 283 5.00 -2.42 9.67
C GLY A 283 4.86 -0.95 10.10
N ILE A 284 5.74 -0.47 10.99
CA ILE A 284 5.59 0.82 11.69
C ILE A 284 5.58 2.02 10.71
N PRO A 285 6.50 2.12 9.72
CA PRO A 285 6.47 3.20 8.73
C PRO A 285 5.14 3.30 7.97
N PHE A 286 4.48 2.17 7.68
CA PHE A 286 3.17 2.15 7.01
C PHE A 286 2.08 2.73 7.90
N LEU A 287 2.03 2.33 9.18
CA LEU A 287 1.09 2.87 10.15
C LEU A 287 1.31 4.38 10.34
N MET A 288 2.56 4.80 10.59
CA MET A 288 2.89 6.22 10.78
C MET A 288 2.47 7.07 9.59
N SER A 289 2.72 6.58 8.37
CA SER A 289 2.32 7.25 7.13
C SER A 289 0.80 7.32 6.99
N THR A 290 0.08 6.28 7.39
CA THR A 290 -1.38 6.25 7.39
C THR A 290 -1.96 7.30 8.36
N LEU A 291 -1.47 7.32 9.60
CA LEU A 291 -1.89 8.30 10.61
C LEU A 291 -1.54 9.74 10.18
N GLY A 292 -0.33 9.94 9.63
CA GLY A 292 0.10 11.21 9.07
C GLY A 292 -0.78 11.67 7.92
N THR A 293 -1.21 10.76 7.04
CA THR A 293 -2.10 11.06 5.91
C THR A 293 -3.45 11.56 6.39
N GLY A 294 -4.05 10.89 7.40
CA GLY A 294 -5.31 11.35 8.00
C GLY A 294 -5.19 12.76 8.57
N TYR A 295 -4.09 13.08 9.27
CA TYR A 295 -3.85 14.43 9.76
C TYR A 295 -3.66 15.46 8.63
N LEU A 296 -2.93 15.11 7.56
CA LEU A 296 -2.76 15.99 6.41
C LEU A 296 -4.08 16.28 5.69
N ILE A 297 -4.98 15.29 5.58
CA ILE A 297 -6.34 15.48 5.05
C ILE A 297 -7.09 16.52 5.88
N TYR A 298 -7.01 16.44 7.22
CA TYR A 298 -7.58 17.46 8.10
C TYR A 298 -6.99 18.85 7.80
N LEU A 299 -5.66 18.97 7.69
CA LEU A 299 -4.99 20.26 7.42
C LEU A 299 -5.35 20.85 6.06
N ILE A 300 -5.32 20.05 5.00
CA ILE A 300 -5.71 20.45 3.64
C ILE A 300 -7.17 20.92 3.65
N SER A 301 -8.06 20.10 4.20
CA SER A 301 -9.48 20.42 4.31
C SER A 301 -9.72 21.70 5.09
N ARG A 302 -9.01 21.90 6.21
CA ARG A 302 -9.15 23.09 7.07
C ARG A 302 -8.70 24.34 6.34
N LYS A 303 -7.60 24.24 5.60
CA LYS A 303 -7.06 25.35 4.81
C LYS A 303 -7.94 25.71 3.61
N LEU A 304 -8.60 24.71 3.03
CA LEU A 304 -9.47 24.86 1.89
C LEU A 304 -10.86 25.41 2.26
N THR A 305 -11.45 24.97 3.36
CA THR A 305 -12.85 25.28 3.71
C THR A 305 -13.00 26.28 4.84
N ASN A 306 -11.93 26.54 5.62
CA ASN A 306 -11.99 27.23 6.90
C ASN A 306 -13.05 26.64 7.89
N ASN A 307 -13.45 25.37 7.70
CA ASN A 307 -14.49 24.72 8.48
C ASN A 307 -13.93 23.49 9.22
N GLU A 308 -13.96 23.52 10.56
CA GLU A 308 -13.36 22.47 11.38
C GLU A 308 -14.18 21.17 11.28
N LYS A 309 -15.51 21.26 11.31
CA LYS A 309 -16.40 20.08 11.25
C LYS A 309 -16.27 19.35 9.92
N TYR A 310 -16.24 20.08 8.80
CA TYR A 310 -15.99 19.48 7.49
C TYR A 310 -14.63 18.76 7.48
N SER A 311 -13.59 19.39 8.05
CA SER A 311 -12.24 18.83 8.08
C SER A 311 -12.10 17.61 8.98
N ILE A 312 -12.81 17.60 10.11
CA ILE A 312 -12.95 16.42 10.97
C ILE A 312 -13.63 15.30 10.19
N CYS A 313 -14.71 15.61 9.47
CA CYS A 313 -15.42 14.64 8.63
C CYS A 313 -14.46 14.05 7.59
N SER A 314 -13.77 14.88 6.79
CA SER A 314 -12.79 14.43 5.79
C SER A 314 -11.77 13.45 6.38
N MET A 315 -11.16 13.80 7.52
CA MET A 315 -10.18 12.95 8.20
C MET A 315 -10.79 11.63 8.68
N MET A 316 -11.99 11.67 9.27
CA MET A 316 -12.67 10.46 9.72
C MET A 316 -13.06 9.55 8.56
N LEU A 317 -13.52 10.12 7.44
CA LEU A 317 -13.87 9.35 6.25
C LEU A 317 -12.66 8.57 5.71
N PHE A 318 -11.46 9.16 5.79
CA PHE A 318 -10.22 8.47 5.45
C PHE A 318 -9.90 7.33 6.43
N PHE A 319 -9.97 7.60 7.73
CA PHE A 319 -9.60 6.61 8.75
C PHE A 319 -10.51 5.38 8.79
N ILE A 320 -11.78 5.52 8.40
CA ILE A 320 -12.76 4.42 8.39
C ILE A 320 -12.96 3.82 6.99
N ASN A 321 -12.22 4.30 5.98
CA ASN A 321 -12.30 3.74 4.65
C ASN A 321 -11.75 2.30 4.64
N PRO A 322 -12.42 1.32 4.01
CA PRO A 322 -11.98 -0.07 4.01
C PRO A 322 -10.56 -0.26 3.48
N PHE A 323 -10.14 0.51 2.46
CA PHE A 323 -8.78 0.40 1.94
C PHE A 323 -7.74 0.88 2.98
N THR A 324 -8.06 1.93 3.73
CA THR A 324 -7.20 2.41 4.83
C THR A 324 -7.17 1.39 5.97
N LEU A 325 -8.32 0.86 6.38
CA LEU A 325 -8.41 -0.08 7.50
C LEU A 325 -7.68 -1.39 7.19
N ILE A 326 -7.99 -1.99 6.04
CA ILE A 326 -7.52 -3.33 5.70
C ILE A 326 -6.15 -3.27 5.04
N TYR A 327 -5.99 -2.55 3.92
CA TYR A 327 -4.73 -2.60 3.18
C TYR A 327 -3.61 -1.79 3.83
N ALA A 328 -3.91 -0.65 4.43
CA ALA A 328 -2.89 0.22 5.02
C ALA A 328 -2.54 -0.18 6.46
N SER A 329 -3.56 -0.37 7.31
CA SER A 329 -3.35 -0.57 8.75
C SER A 329 -3.29 -2.02 9.21
N PHE A 330 -3.92 -2.94 8.46
CA PHE A 330 -3.92 -4.37 8.80
C PHE A 330 -2.93 -5.19 7.96
N ILE A 331 -2.90 -5.04 6.63
CA ILE A 331 -2.03 -5.84 5.76
C ILE A 331 -0.63 -5.18 5.56
N TRP A 332 -0.51 -3.89 5.88
CA TRP A 332 0.75 -3.12 5.79
C TRP A 332 1.35 -3.06 4.38
N LEU A 333 0.49 -2.82 3.39
CA LEU A 333 0.93 -2.71 2.02
C LEU A 333 1.65 -1.39 1.75
N ASN A 334 2.57 -1.42 0.79
CA ASN A 334 3.48 -0.32 0.50
C ASN A 334 2.82 1.02 0.15
N ALA A 335 1.55 0.98 -0.26
CA ALA A 335 0.86 2.16 -0.77
C ALA A 335 0.77 3.31 0.25
N SER A 336 0.77 3.00 1.55
CA SER A 336 0.63 3.97 2.63
C SER A 336 1.73 5.02 2.66
N ILE A 337 3.01 4.63 2.48
CA ILE A 337 4.14 5.56 2.65
C ILE A 337 4.21 6.56 1.50
N PHE A 338 4.16 6.08 0.25
CA PHE A 338 4.23 7.00 -0.88
C PHE A 338 2.98 7.89 -0.95
N THR A 339 1.80 7.37 -0.56
CA THR A 339 0.56 8.16 -0.46
C THR A 339 0.73 9.31 0.53
N PHE A 340 1.32 9.06 1.71
CA PHE A 340 1.61 10.12 2.68
C PHE A 340 2.45 11.24 2.06
N PHE A 341 3.55 10.91 1.38
CA PHE A 341 4.42 11.92 0.77
C PHE A 341 3.76 12.65 -0.42
N VAL A 342 2.90 11.97 -1.19
CA VAL A 342 2.06 12.64 -2.22
C VAL A 342 1.14 13.66 -1.56
N ILE A 343 0.39 13.28 -0.53
CA ILE A 343 -0.54 14.20 0.16
C ILE A 343 0.21 15.33 0.88
N LEU A 344 1.39 15.05 1.43
CA LEU A 344 2.27 16.07 2.01
C LEU A 344 2.71 17.09 0.96
N SER A 345 3.04 16.64 -0.26
CA SER A 345 3.38 17.52 -1.38
C SER A 345 2.22 18.47 -1.74
N PHE A 346 0.99 17.93 -1.83
CA PHE A 346 -0.21 18.74 -2.02
C PHE A 346 -0.40 19.76 -0.90
N TYR A 347 -0.27 19.36 0.37
CA TYR A 347 -0.38 20.28 1.50
C TYR A 347 0.69 21.39 1.45
N LEU A 348 1.94 21.06 1.15
CA LEU A 348 3.03 22.02 1.04
C LEU A 348 2.81 23.01 -0.10
N ALA A 349 2.32 22.54 -1.26
CA ALA A 349 1.92 23.41 -2.36
C ALA A 349 0.77 24.35 -1.97
N LEU A 350 -0.21 23.86 -1.20
CA LEU A 350 -1.33 24.66 -0.70
C LEU A 350 -0.87 25.81 0.22
N VAL A 351 0.13 25.56 1.07
CA VAL A 351 0.75 26.57 1.94
C VAL A 351 1.88 27.34 1.28
N LYS A 352 2.01 27.27 -0.06
CA LYS A 352 3.01 27.97 -0.90
C LYS A 352 4.47 27.61 -0.60
N LYS A 353 4.72 26.45 -0.01
CA LYS A 353 6.08 25.90 0.20
C LYS A 353 6.47 25.02 -1.00
N ASN A 354 6.44 25.61 -2.20
CA ASN A 354 6.56 24.90 -3.48
C ASN A 354 7.86 24.07 -3.63
N TYR A 355 8.99 24.59 -3.13
CA TYR A 355 10.26 23.85 -3.16
C TYR A 355 10.18 22.54 -2.36
N LEU A 356 9.63 22.62 -1.15
CA LEU A 356 9.42 21.43 -0.31
C LEU A 356 8.35 20.50 -0.90
N ALA A 357 7.34 21.04 -1.59
CA ALA A 357 6.36 20.23 -2.30
C ALA A 357 7.02 19.35 -3.38
N MET A 358 7.91 19.91 -4.20
CA MET A 358 8.63 19.14 -5.22
C MET A 358 9.62 18.15 -4.62
N LEU A 359 10.34 18.55 -3.56
CA LEU A 359 11.23 17.65 -2.83
C LEU A 359 10.47 16.45 -2.27
N THR A 360 9.35 16.69 -1.59
CA THR A 360 8.52 15.61 -1.02
C THR A 360 7.87 14.73 -2.09
N LEU A 361 7.54 15.28 -3.27
CA LEU A 361 7.09 14.47 -4.40
C LEU A 361 8.21 13.59 -4.99
N GLY A 362 9.44 14.12 -5.04
CA GLY A 362 10.62 13.34 -5.39
C GLY A 362 10.85 12.18 -4.42
N ILE A 363 10.73 12.45 -3.11
CA ILE A 363 10.76 11.43 -2.05
C ILE A 363 9.65 10.38 -2.28
N ALA A 364 8.41 10.80 -2.55
CA ALA A 364 7.31 9.88 -2.84
C ALA A 364 7.63 8.95 -4.02
N SER A 365 8.23 9.51 -5.08
CA SER A 365 8.63 8.76 -6.28
C SER A 365 9.71 7.72 -6.00
N MET A 366 10.53 7.94 -4.96
CA MET A 366 11.56 7.00 -4.51
C MET A 366 11.05 5.94 -3.53
N TYR A 367 9.81 6.04 -3.05
CA TYR A 367 9.11 4.89 -2.45
C TYR A 367 8.38 4.08 -3.52
N LYS A 368 7.69 4.77 -4.44
CA LYS A 368 6.98 4.15 -5.56
C LYS A 368 6.93 5.09 -6.75
N GLN A 369 7.35 4.58 -7.91
CA GLN A 369 7.35 5.28 -9.19
C GLN A 369 5.96 5.82 -9.58
N PHE A 370 4.89 5.27 -9.02
CA PHE A 370 3.52 5.77 -9.23
C PHE A 370 3.34 7.22 -8.84
N ALA A 371 4.09 7.73 -7.87
CA ALA A 371 3.98 9.14 -7.47
C ALA A 371 4.41 10.11 -8.59
N LEU A 372 5.21 9.65 -9.57
CA LEU A 372 5.71 10.47 -10.67
C LEU A 372 4.58 11.06 -11.52
N VAL A 373 3.44 10.39 -11.63
CA VAL A 373 2.28 10.90 -12.39
C VAL A 373 1.74 12.21 -11.80
N PHE A 374 1.96 12.52 -10.52
CA PHE A 374 1.48 13.79 -9.95
C PHE A 374 2.39 14.98 -10.27
N PHE A 375 3.59 14.75 -10.82
CA PHE A 375 4.56 15.81 -11.09
C PHE A 375 4.03 16.88 -12.07
N PRO A 376 3.51 16.54 -13.27
CA PRO A 376 2.99 17.55 -14.19
C PRO A 376 1.83 18.34 -13.59
N LEU A 377 0.93 17.67 -12.85
CA LEU A 377 -0.22 18.28 -12.21
C LEU A 377 0.20 19.31 -11.15
N LEU A 378 1.07 18.92 -10.22
CA LEU A 378 1.55 19.81 -9.14
C LEU A 378 2.39 20.95 -9.69
N LEU A 379 3.24 20.69 -10.69
CA LEU A 379 4.03 21.72 -11.36
C LEU A 379 3.12 22.81 -11.98
N LEU A 380 2.11 22.39 -12.75
CA LEU A 380 1.12 23.30 -13.34
C LEU A 380 0.35 24.06 -12.26
N LEU A 381 -0.11 23.39 -11.21
CA LEU A 381 -0.81 24.02 -10.09
C LEU A 381 0.02 25.15 -9.47
N MET A 382 1.29 24.90 -9.14
CA MET A 382 2.15 25.89 -8.49
C MET A 382 2.45 27.09 -9.39
N ILE A 383 2.78 26.86 -10.67
CA ILE A 383 3.05 27.92 -11.65
C ILE A 383 1.84 28.84 -11.81
N MET A 384 0.64 28.28 -11.72
CA MET A 384 -0.59 29.02 -11.95
C MET A 384 -1.17 29.67 -10.69
N ASN A 385 -0.79 29.18 -9.52
CA ASN A 385 -1.16 29.78 -8.24
C ASN A 385 -0.47 31.15 -8.02
N ASN A 386 0.68 31.38 -8.66
CA ASN A 386 1.40 32.65 -8.61
C ASN A 386 0.88 33.64 -9.67
N LYS A 387 -0.28 34.23 -9.38
CA LYS A 387 -0.88 35.29 -10.21
C LYS A 387 -0.02 36.55 -10.19
N GLY A 388 0.04 37.24 -11.33
CA GLY A 388 0.80 38.49 -11.49
C GLY A 388 2.28 38.30 -11.85
N GLU A 389 2.83 37.09 -11.70
CA GLU A 389 4.20 36.81 -12.17
C GLU A 389 4.28 36.83 -13.70
N ASN A 390 5.31 37.50 -14.21
CA ASN A 390 5.66 37.49 -15.64
C ASN A 390 5.98 36.06 -16.11
N ARG A 391 5.69 35.75 -17.38
CA ARG A 391 6.00 34.47 -18.04
C ARG A 391 7.45 34.02 -17.80
N LYS A 392 8.42 34.94 -17.79
CA LYS A 392 9.84 34.64 -17.50
C LYS A 392 10.03 34.07 -16.09
N ILE A 393 9.37 34.64 -15.09
CA ILE A 393 9.45 34.18 -13.69
C ILE A 393 8.78 32.80 -13.55
N LYS A 394 7.62 32.62 -14.17
CA LYS A 394 6.92 31.32 -14.21
C LYS A 394 7.77 30.22 -14.83
N LEU A 395 8.43 30.51 -15.95
CA LEU A 395 9.35 29.57 -16.60
C LEU A 395 10.55 29.25 -15.70
N LYS A 396 11.18 30.28 -15.10
CA LYS A 396 12.27 30.08 -14.14
C LYS A 396 11.85 29.19 -12.97
N ASN A 397 10.70 29.48 -12.36
CA ASN A 397 10.14 28.71 -11.25
C ASN A 397 9.85 27.27 -11.69
N SER A 398 9.28 27.08 -12.89
CA SER A 398 9.06 25.74 -13.46
C SER A 398 10.35 24.94 -13.54
N ILE A 399 11.43 25.54 -14.07
CA ILE A 399 12.73 24.89 -14.21
C ILE A 399 13.28 24.53 -12.83
N ILE A 400 13.24 25.45 -11.87
CA ILE A 400 13.76 25.21 -10.51
C ILE A 400 12.97 24.08 -9.83
N TYR A 401 11.65 24.08 -9.94
CA TYR A 401 10.79 23.03 -9.36
C TYR A 401 11.07 21.66 -9.98
N SER A 402 11.23 21.59 -11.31
CA SER A 402 11.64 20.37 -12.01
C SER A 402 13.03 19.89 -11.58
N LEU A 403 14.00 20.81 -11.43
CA LEU A 403 15.35 20.48 -10.98
C LEU A 403 15.35 19.92 -9.56
N ILE A 404 14.60 20.50 -8.62
CA ILE A 404 14.51 19.97 -7.25
C ILE A 404 13.93 18.56 -7.25
N PHE A 405 12.86 18.33 -8.01
CA PHE A 405 12.27 17.02 -8.16
C PHE A 405 13.28 16.00 -8.73
N GLY A 406 13.93 16.34 -9.85
CA GLY A 406 14.92 15.50 -10.51
C GLY A 406 16.17 15.23 -9.68
N ILE A 407 16.73 16.26 -9.02
CA ILE A 407 17.89 16.14 -8.13
C ILE A 407 17.54 15.26 -6.92
N THR A 408 16.36 15.38 -6.34
CA THR A 408 15.93 14.52 -5.23
C THR A 408 15.94 13.05 -5.64
N ILE A 409 15.36 12.73 -6.80
CA ILE A 409 15.36 11.38 -7.36
C ILE A 409 16.80 10.91 -7.64
N LEU A 410 17.61 11.75 -8.29
CA LEU A 410 18.98 11.43 -8.66
C LEU A 410 19.83 11.13 -7.42
N LEU A 411 19.77 11.97 -6.39
CA LEU A 411 20.57 11.81 -5.17
C LEU A 411 20.22 10.54 -4.41
N ILE A 412 18.93 10.23 -4.26
CA ILE A 412 18.48 8.99 -3.60
C ILE A 412 18.86 7.75 -4.43
N SER A 413 18.82 7.88 -5.77
CA SER A 413 19.19 6.80 -6.69
C SER A 413 20.70 6.62 -6.85
N LEU A 414 21.50 7.63 -6.49
CA LEU A 414 22.92 7.70 -6.84
C LEU A 414 23.74 6.47 -6.41
N PRO A 415 23.58 5.92 -5.19
CA PRO A 415 24.31 4.71 -4.79
C PRO A 415 24.03 3.52 -5.70
N PHE A 416 22.78 3.37 -6.14
CA PHE A 416 22.32 2.26 -6.98
C PHE A 416 22.70 2.45 -8.44
N LEU A 417 22.70 3.71 -8.92
CA LEU A 417 23.19 4.06 -10.25
C LEU A 417 24.69 3.79 -10.39
N ILE A 418 25.49 4.07 -9.34
CA ILE A 418 26.94 3.82 -9.36
C ILE A 418 27.24 2.31 -9.25
N LEU A 419 26.59 1.62 -8.32
CA LEU A 419 26.94 0.23 -8.00
C LEU A 419 26.29 -0.80 -8.93
N ARG A 420 25.05 -0.55 -9.41
CA ARG A 420 24.27 -1.49 -10.23
C ARG A 420 23.39 -0.77 -11.26
N PHE A 421 23.99 0.07 -12.11
CA PHE A 421 23.25 0.87 -13.11
C PHE A 421 22.21 0.05 -13.89
N GLN A 422 22.64 -1.04 -14.54
CA GLN A 422 21.78 -1.84 -15.41
C GLN A 422 20.62 -2.46 -14.62
N SER A 423 20.89 -3.22 -13.55
CA SER A 423 19.83 -3.86 -12.75
C SER A 423 18.89 -2.85 -12.10
N TYR A 424 19.40 -1.69 -11.67
CA TYR A 424 18.58 -0.61 -11.11
C TYR A 424 17.62 -0.02 -12.14
N ILE A 425 18.14 0.36 -13.32
CA ILE A 425 17.34 0.94 -14.40
C ILE A 425 16.30 -0.08 -14.88
N TRP A 426 16.70 -1.34 -15.08
CA TRP A 426 15.79 -2.41 -15.47
C TRP A 426 14.73 -2.69 -14.39
N GLY A 427 15.12 -2.83 -13.12
CA GLY A 427 14.21 -3.20 -12.04
C GLY A 427 13.23 -2.09 -11.63
N ASN A 428 13.64 -0.82 -11.69
CA ASN A 428 12.86 0.31 -11.17
C ASN A 428 12.21 1.18 -12.25
N ILE A 429 12.90 1.40 -13.38
CA ILE A 429 12.42 2.32 -14.44
C ILE A 429 11.78 1.55 -15.58
N ILE A 430 12.51 0.59 -16.13
CA ILE A 430 12.09 -0.07 -17.37
C ILE A 430 11.11 -1.19 -17.08
N ASN A 431 11.22 -1.88 -15.94
CA ASN A 431 10.59 -3.17 -15.63
C ASN A 431 9.21 -3.40 -16.31
N ILE A 432 9.26 -3.82 -17.57
CA ILE A 432 8.13 -4.32 -18.36
C ILE A 432 8.04 -5.79 -17.97
N SER A 433 7.79 -6.05 -16.68
CA SER A 433 7.71 -7.43 -16.17
C SER A 433 6.55 -8.21 -16.78
N PHE A 434 5.66 -7.53 -17.50
CA PHE A 434 4.53 -8.13 -18.17
C PHE A 434 4.88 -8.31 -19.64
N SER A 435 5.18 -9.56 -20.00
CA SER A 435 5.15 -9.95 -21.40
C SER A 435 3.78 -9.62 -21.98
N ILE A 436 3.72 -9.28 -23.26
CA ILE A 436 2.44 -9.07 -23.95
C ILE A 436 1.53 -10.29 -23.74
N ASN A 437 2.11 -11.50 -23.72
CA ASN A 437 1.44 -12.75 -23.42
C ASN A 437 0.74 -12.73 -22.05
N SER A 438 1.39 -12.25 -20.99
CA SER A 438 0.77 -12.12 -19.66
C SER A 438 -0.41 -11.15 -19.61
N LEU A 439 -0.51 -10.20 -20.56
CA LEU A 439 -1.61 -9.24 -20.65
C LEU A 439 -2.79 -9.75 -21.47
N ILE A 440 -2.62 -10.79 -22.27
CA ILE A 440 -3.69 -11.44 -23.06
C ILE A 440 -4.20 -12.73 -22.41
N THR A 441 -3.43 -13.32 -21.49
CA THR A 441 -3.87 -14.47 -20.70
C THR A 441 -4.82 -13.99 -19.59
N PRO A 442 -6.01 -14.59 -19.43
CA PRO A 442 -6.86 -14.28 -18.29
C PRO A 442 -6.14 -14.65 -17.00
N GLY A 443 -6.03 -13.70 -16.08
CA GLY A 443 -5.57 -13.96 -14.72
C GLY A 443 -6.64 -14.73 -13.96
N ILE A 444 -6.76 -16.03 -14.20
CA ILE A 444 -7.77 -16.87 -13.53
C ILE A 444 -7.42 -17.02 -12.03
N TYR A 445 -6.13 -16.94 -11.67
CA TYR A 445 -5.67 -17.10 -10.30
C TYR A 445 -5.78 -15.81 -9.47
N ASP A 446 -6.03 -15.97 -8.18
CA ASP A 446 -6.31 -14.87 -7.25
C ASP A 446 -5.16 -13.87 -7.05
N ASN A 447 -3.96 -14.19 -7.50
CA ASN A 447 -2.80 -13.31 -7.38
C ASN A 447 -2.53 -12.50 -8.65
N TYR A 448 -3.27 -12.74 -9.75
CA TYR A 448 -3.09 -11.97 -10.96
C TYR A 448 -3.88 -10.66 -10.92
N PRO A 449 -3.23 -9.54 -11.25
CA PRO A 449 -3.90 -8.25 -11.33
C PRO A 449 -4.89 -8.24 -12.50
N VAL A 450 -6.01 -7.53 -12.31
CA VAL A 450 -6.96 -7.30 -13.40
C VAL A 450 -6.46 -6.15 -14.23
N THR A 451 -6.32 -6.37 -15.54
CA THR A 451 -5.93 -5.31 -16.48
C THR A 451 -7.16 -4.82 -17.25
N PHE A 452 -7.04 -3.66 -17.88
CA PHE A 452 -8.07 -3.21 -18.83
C PHE A 452 -8.34 -4.23 -19.93
N ASN A 453 -7.33 -5.00 -20.34
CA ASN A 453 -7.49 -6.03 -21.37
C ASN A 453 -8.33 -7.22 -20.90
N SER A 454 -8.31 -7.52 -19.60
CA SER A 454 -9.11 -8.61 -19.02
C SER A 454 -10.61 -8.43 -19.27
N PHE A 455 -11.10 -7.19 -19.37
CA PHE A 455 -12.48 -6.92 -19.75
C PHE A 455 -12.79 -7.40 -21.18
N PHE A 456 -11.94 -7.05 -22.14
CA PHE A 456 -12.12 -7.44 -23.55
C PHE A 456 -12.01 -8.94 -23.71
N PHE A 457 -11.13 -9.57 -22.94
CA PHE A 457 -11.05 -11.02 -22.87
C PHE A 457 -12.38 -11.64 -22.41
N LEU A 458 -12.95 -11.14 -21.30
CA LEU A 458 -14.19 -11.68 -20.73
C LEU A 458 -15.41 -11.57 -21.65
N ILE A 459 -15.48 -10.53 -22.49
CA ILE A 459 -16.58 -10.37 -23.47
C ILE A 459 -16.33 -11.12 -24.78
N GLY A 460 -15.24 -11.89 -24.89
CA GLY A 460 -14.89 -12.65 -26.09
C GLY A 460 -14.44 -11.77 -27.26
N ALA A 461 -13.71 -10.68 -26.98
CA ALA A 461 -13.17 -9.83 -28.04
C ALA A 461 -12.17 -10.62 -28.91
N PRO A 462 -12.12 -10.38 -30.24
CA PRO A 462 -11.14 -11.01 -31.13
C PRO A 462 -9.69 -10.74 -30.72
N ASP A 463 -8.80 -11.71 -30.99
CA ASP A 463 -7.38 -11.65 -30.63
C ASP A 463 -6.70 -10.35 -31.07
N ILE A 464 -6.99 -9.85 -32.28
CA ILE A 464 -6.42 -8.59 -32.77
C ILE A 464 -6.69 -7.41 -31.83
N ILE A 465 -7.85 -7.38 -31.19
CA ILE A 465 -8.20 -6.36 -30.20
C ILE A 465 -7.40 -6.59 -28.91
N LEU A 466 -7.34 -7.84 -28.43
CA LEU A 466 -6.62 -8.20 -27.20
C LEU A 466 -5.12 -7.87 -27.32
N TYR A 467 -4.47 -8.25 -28.42
CA TYR A 467 -3.06 -7.95 -28.68
C TYR A 467 -2.83 -6.45 -28.84
N SER A 468 -3.72 -5.72 -29.51
CA SER A 468 -3.61 -4.26 -29.66
C SER A 468 -3.66 -3.57 -28.30
N ILE A 469 -4.61 -3.94 -27.44
CA ILE A 469 -4.74 -3.36 -26.10
C ILE A 469 -3.55 -3.76 -25.22
N ALA A 470 -3.15 -5.03 -25.22
CA ALA A 470 -1.98 -5.51 -24.50
C ALA A 470 -0.71 -4.75 -24.91
N TYR A 471 -0.52 -4.50 -26.20
CA TYR A 471 0.59 -3.68 -26.70
C TYR A 471 0.49 -2.24 -26.16
N MET A 472 -0.67 -1.60 -26.28
CA MET A 472 -0.85 -0.24 -25.77
C MET A 472 -0.67 -0.13 -24.25
N LEU A 473 -1.02 -1.15 -23.48
CA LEU A 473 -0.78 -1.24 -22.04
C LEU A 473 0.72 -1.45 -21.75
N GLY A 474 1.34 -2.46 -22.36
CA GLY A 474 2.75 -2.82 -22.16
C GLY A 474 3.71 -1.68 -22.45
N TYR A 475 3.39 -0.84 -23.44
CA TYR A 475 4.16 0.36 -23.79
C TYR A 475 3.64 1.65 -23.12
N TYR A 476 2.76 1.56 -22.12
CA TYR A 476 2.23 2.69 -21.38
C TYR A 476 1.50 3.75 -22.24
N ILE A 477 1.08 3.42 -23.46
CA ILE A 477 0.44 4.35 -24.41
C ILE A 477 -0.92 4.81 -23.85
N LEU A 478 -1.74 3.88 -23.33
CA LEU A 478 -3.05 4.22 -22.76
C LEU A 478 -2.90 5.11 -21.52
N LEU A 479 -1.95 4.78 -20.64
CA LEU A 479 -1.67 5.58 -19.45
C LEU A 479 -1.16 6.98 -19.84
N GLY A 480 -0.17 7.05 -20.74
CA GLY A 480 0.37 8.32 -21.23
C GLY A 480 -0.69 9.19 -21.92
N GLY A 481 -1.54 8.59 -22.74
CA GLY A 481 -2.64 9.27 -23.43
C GLY A 481 -3.68 9.83 -22.46
N THR A 482 -4.15 9.04 -21.50
CA THR A 482 -5.16 9.46 -20.52
C THR A 482 -4.62 10.54 -19.56
N LEU A 483 -3.38 10.40 -19.12
CA LEU A 483 -2.70 11.44 -18.33
C LEU A 483 -2.50 12.72 -19.16
N GLY A 484 -2.06 12.60 -20.41
CA GLY A 484 -1.91 13.73 -21.34
C GLY A 484 -3.21 14.51 -21.51
N ILE A 485 -4.33 13.80 -21.75
CA ILE A 485 -5.67 14.39 -21.85
C ILE A 485 -6.04 15.10 -20.54
N THR A 486 -5.82 14.45 -19.40
CA THR A 486 -6.11 15.03 -18.08
C THR A 486 -5.35 16.34 -17.85
N TYR A 487 -4.07 16.39 -18.23
CA TYR A 487 -3.26 17.62 -18.13
C TYR A 487 -3.67 18.69 -19.12
N LEU A 488 -4.06 18.31 -20.35
CA LEU A 488 -4.56 19.26 -21.34
C LEU A 488 -5.87 19.90 -20.90
N PHE A 489 -6.79 19.11 -20.32
CA PHE A 489 -8.01 19.63 -19.71
C PHE A 489 -7.69 20.61 -18.58
N TYR A 490 -6.76 20.24 -17.71
CA TYR A 490 -6.32 21.12 -16.64
C TYR A 490 -5.78 22.45 -17.18
N ALA A 491 -4.83 22.39 -18.10
CA ALA A 491 -4.19 23.55 -18.71
C ALA A 491 -5.22 24.45 -19.43
N ARG A 492 -6.18 23.86 -20.15
CA ARG A 492 -7.25 24.59 -20.82
C ARG A 492 -8.16 25.31 -19.83
N ASN A 493 -8.64 24.61 -18.80
CA ASN A 493 -9.54 25.18 -17.79
C ASN A 493 -8.86 26.32 -17.01
N LEU A 494 -7.57 26.13 -16.74
CA LEU A 494 -6.70 27.11 -16.13
C LEU A 494 -6.55 28.37 -16.99
N GLN A 495 -6.25 28.23 -18.29
CA GLN A 495 -6.16 29.36 -19.22
C GLN A 495 -7.48 30.13 -19.30
N TYR A 496 -8.60 29.41 -19.39
CA TYR A 496 -9.93 30.02 -19.45
C TYR A 496 -10.20 30.90 -18.22
N LYS A 497 -9.95 30.39 -17.02
CA LYS A 497 -10.13 31.15 -15.77
C LYS A 497 -9.22 32.38 -15.66
N THR A 498 -8.01 32.33 -16.22
CA THR A 498 -7.12 33.50 -16.25
C THR A 498 -7.61 34.61 -17.17
N LYS A 499 -8.27 34.27 -18.29
CA LYS A 499 -8.74 35.26 -19.29
C LYS A 499 -9.98 36.04 -18.86
N TYR A 500 -10.85 35.43 -18.04
CA TYR A 500 -12.17 35.99 -17.74
C TYR A 500 -12.34 36.58 -16.33
N LYS A 501 -11.30 36.54 -15.47
CA LYS A 501 -11.34 37.16 -14.13
C LYS A 501 -10.35 38.32 -14.02
N ASN A 502 -10.79 39.51 -14.41
CA ASN A 502 -10.15 40.79 -14.05
C ASN A 502 -10.45 41.23 -12.60
N SER A 503 -11.24 40.48 -11.82
CA SER A 503 -11.46 40.81 -10.40
C SER A 503 -10.49 40.04 -9.49
N ILE A 504 -9.72 40.82 -8.74
CA ILE A 504 -8.67 40.42 -7.80
C ILE A 504 -9.32 39.81 -6.55
N ASN A 505 -9.86 38.59 -6.64
CA ASN A 505 -10.36 37.88 -5.46
C ASN A 505 -9.47 36.66 -5.14
N THR A 506 -8.92 36.66 -3.93
CA THR A 506 -8.11 35.60 -3.29
C THR A 506 -8.71 34.19 -3.44
N HIS A 507 -10.03 34.07 -3.53
CA HIS A 507 -10.75 32.81 -3.73
C HIS A 507 -10.41 32.05 -5.03
N THR A 508 -9.76 32.69 -6.02
CA THR A 508 -9.40 31.98 -7.27
C THR A 508 -8.33 30.93 -7.07
N ASN A 509 -7.41 31.14 -6.14
CA ASN A 509 -6.24 30.28 -5.98
C ASN A 509 -6.63 28.90 -5.40
N LEU A 510 -7.54 28.90 -4.42
CA LEU A 510 -8.09 27.66 -3.86
C LEU A 510 -8.91 26.87 -4.90
N SER A 511 -9.55 27.56 -5.84
CA SER A 511 -10.33 26.87 -6.88
C SER A 511 -9.47 26.04 -7.84
N TYR A 512 -8.23 26.47 -8.12
CA TYR A 512 -7.29 25.68 -8.91
C TYR A 512 -6.80 24.47 -8.12
N PHE A 513 -6.57 24.64 -6.82
CA PHE A 513 -6.15 23.56 -5.95
C PHE A 513 -7.21 22.44 -5.86
N VAL A 514 -8.47 22.80 -5.67
CA VAL A 514 -9.58 21.83 -5.65
C VAL A 514 -9.72 21.10 -6.98
N GLU A 515 -9.54 21.82 -8.09
CA GLU A 515 -9.53 21.20 -9.41
C GLU A 515 -8.36 20.22 -9.58
N ALA A 516 -7.17 20.56 -9.07
CA ALA A 516 -6.06 19.62 -9.05
C ALA A 516 -6.37 18.37 -8.20
N LEU A 517 -6.96 18.52 -7.01
CA LEU A 517 -7.39 17.37 -6.19
C LEU A 517 -8.41 16.49 -6.91
N PHE A 518 -9.33 17.11 -7.66
CA PHE A 518 -10.31 16.37 -8.47
C PHE A 518 -9.62 15.62 -9.60
N LEU A 519 -8.70 16.26 -10.33
CA LEU A 519 -7.93 15.61 -11.39
C LEU A 519 -7.04 14.49 -10.86
N SER A 520 -6.54 14.59 -9.62
CA SER A 520 -5.84 13.50 -8.95
C SER A 520 -6.68 12.22 -8.87
N ILE A 521 -8.01 12.32 -8.68
CA ILE A 521 -8.91 11.15 -8.72
C ILE A 521 -8.82 10.47 -10.09
N PHE A 522 -8.87 11.24 -11.18
CA PHE A 522 -8.76 10.71 -12.54
C PHE A 522 -7.39 10.12 -12.83
N ILE A 523 -6.33 10.75 -12.35
CA ILE A 523 -4.97 10.25 -12.49
C ILE A 523 -4.84 8.90 -11.80
N VAL A 524 -5.34 8.78 -10.57
CA VAL A 524 -5.28 7.51 -9.80
C VAL A 524 -6.14 6.43 -10.47
N ILE A 525 -7.35 6.77 -10.89
CA ILE A 525 -8.21 5.84 -11.63
C ILE A 525 -7.52 5.42 -12.93
N SER A 526 -7.00 6.35 -13.73
CA SER A 526 -6.29 6.04 -14.98
C SER A 526 -5.08 5.15 -14.74
N LEU A 527 -4.36 5.38 -13.64
CA LEU A 527 -3.26 4.51 -13.23
C LEU A 527 -3.76 3.11 -12.87
N GLN A 528 -4.89 2.97 -12.18
CA GLN A 528 -5.49 1.64 -11.95
C GLN A 528 -5.92 0.97 -13.25
N LEU A 529 -6.58 1.70 -14.15
CA LEU A 529 -7.13 1.11 -15.36
C LEU A 529 -6.04 0.73 -16.37
N PHE A 530 -5.05 1.61 -16.58
CA PHE A 530 -4.15 1.53 -17.73
C PHE A 530 -2.69 1.25 -17.39
N TYR A 531 -2.36 0.98 -16.12
CA TYR A 531 -1.03 0.50 -15.78
C TYR A 531 -0.88 -0.96 -16.25
N PRO A 532 0.19 -1.34 -16.96
CA PRO A 532 0.34 -2.69 -17.52
C PRO A 532 0.33 -3.80 -16.48
N ARG A 533 0.84 -3.56 -15.27
CA ARG A 533 0.72 -4.51 -14.15
C ARG A 533 -0.72 -4.65 -13.65
N GLY A 534 -1.70 -3.98 -14.24
CA GLY A 534 -3.10 -4.00 -13.84
C GLY A 534 -3.39 -3.29 -12.52
N SER A 535 -4.67 -3.37 -12.14
CA SER A 535 -5.19 -2.85 -10.88
C SER A 535 -5.13 -3.94 -9.83
N PHE A 536 -4.62 -3.56 -8.66
CA PHE A 536 -4.89 -4.29 -7.42
C PHE A 536 -5.70 -3.38 -6.52
N LYS A 537 -6.67 -3.93 -5.78
CA LYS A 537 -7.55 -3.11 -4.91
C LYS A 537 -6.77 -2.29 -3.90
N TYR A 538 -5.62 -2.77 -3.41
CA TYR A 538 -4.83 -2.04 -2.43
C TYR A 538 -4.24 -0.72 -2.95
N TYR A 539 -4.04 -0.56 -4.26
CA TYR A 539 -3.58 0.72 -4.78
C TYR A 539 -4.67 1.80 -4.72
N LEU A 540 -5.92 1.44 -4.43
CA LEU A 540 -6.98 2.41 -4.11
C LEU A 540 -6.76 3.13 -2.78
N ILE A 541 -5.79 2.71 -1.94
CA ILE A 541 -5.29 3.54 -0.83
C ILE A 541 -4.86 4.92 -1.34
N LEU A 542 -4.28 5.02 -2.54
CA LEU A 542 -3.89 6.31 -3.11
C LEU A 542 -5.10 7.19 -3.44
N LEU A 543 -6.26 6.58 -3.68
CA LEU A 543 -7.50 7.27 -4.02
C LEU A 543 -8.22 7.82 -2.77
N THR A 544 -8.11 7.13 -1.63
CA THR A 544 -8.87 7.46 -0.42
C THR A 544 -8.68 8.88 0.09
N PRO A 545 -7.48 9.51 0.08
CA PRO A 545 -7.34 10.88 0.55
C PRO A 545 -8.11 11.89 -0.31
N PHE A 546 -8.08 11.74 -1.63
CA PHE A 546 -8.73 12.68 -2.56
C PHE A 546 -10.25 12.60 -2.45
N ILE A 547 -10.77 11.38 -2.36
CA ILE A 547 -12.19 11.15 -2.14
C ILE A 547 -12.63 11.69 -0.78
N SER A 548 -11.81 11.47 0.25
CA SER A 548 -12.09 11.96 1.61
C SER A 548 -12.04 13.49 1.70
N LEU A 549 -11.36 14.18 0.77
CA LEU A 549 -11.41 15.64 0.65
C LEU A 549 -12.61 16.14 -0.16
N LEU A 550 -13.03 15.35 -1.17
CA LEU A 550 -14.07 15.69 -2.16
C LEU A 550 -15.34 14.84 -2.00
N PHE A 551 -15.70 14.50 -0.75
CA PHE A 551 -16.83 13.62 -0.46
C PHE A 551 -18.19 14.27 -0.73
N ASP A 552 -18.27 15.60 -0.72
CA ASP A 552 -19.47 16.34 -1.11
C ASP A 552 -19.42 16.69 -2.60
N ILE A 553 -20.02 15.84 -3.43
CA ILE A 553 -20.09 16.03 -4.90
C ILE A 553 -20.90 17.28 -5.26
N GLU A 554 -21.96 17.57 -4.51
CA GLU A 554 -22.72 18.82 -4.62
C GLU A 554 -21.89 20.05 -4.23
N ASP A 555 -20.71 19.85 -3.65
CA ASP A 555 -19.73 20.86 -3.33
C ASP A 555 -18.36 20.61 -3.99
N LEU A 556 -18.31 19.89 -5.12
CA LEU A 556 -17.22 19.99 -6.12
C LEU A 556 -16.97 21.47 -6.53
N SER A 557 -17.94 22.33 -6.24
CA SER A 557 -17.78 23.76 -6.04
C SER A 557 -17.43 24.10 -4.59
N LEU A 558 -16.25 23.73 -4.11
CA LEU A 558 -15.72 24.14 -2.80
C LEU A 558 -15.79 25.67 -2.58
N HIS A 559 -16.07 26.42 -3.66
CA HIS A 559 -16.64 27.77 -3.70
C HIS A 559 -17.79 28.07 -2.73
N LYS A 560 -18.85 27.26 -2.54
CA LYS A 560 -19.93 27.67 -1.61
C LYS A 560 -19.43 27.63 -0.16
N ALA A 561 -18.70 26.60 0.24
CA ALA A 561 -18.04 26.55 1.55
C ALA A 561 -16.93 27.61 1.71
N ILE A 562 -16.16 27.93 0.67
CA ILE A 562 -15.14 29.00 0.68
C ILE A 562 -15.75 30.40 0.75
N LEU A 563 -16.92 30.62 0.14
CA LEU A 563 -17.54 31.93 0.00
C LEU A 563 -18.58 32.23 1.08
N ILE A 564 -19.21 31.21 1.66
CA ILE A 564 -20.17 31.38 2.76
C ILE A 564 -19.41 31.23 4.07
N GLU A 565 -18.80 32.34 4.50
CA GLU A 565 -17.90 32.42 5.66
C GLU A 565 -18.52 32.01 7.01
N LYS A 566 -19.78 31.56 7.06
CA LYS A 566 -20.52 31.28 8.31
C LYS A 566 -21.60 30.19 8.24
N SER A 567 -21.72 29.39 7.17
CA SER A 567 -22.74 28.34 7.19
C SER A 567 -22.30 27.19 8.10
N ASP A 568 -23.08 26.93 9.15
CA ASP A 568 -22.92 25.76 10.01
C ASP A 568 -22.93 24.48 9.16
N PHE A 569 -21.75 23.86 8.98
CA PHE A 569 -21.68 22.55 8.36
C PHE A 569 -22.50 21.57 9.19
N ARG A 570 -23.49 20.96 8.54
CA ARG A 570 -24.31 19.88 9.07
C ARG A 570 -23.93 18.61 8.32
N PHE A 571 -23.66 17.55 9.05
CA PHE A 571 -23.37 16.26 8.44
C PHE A 571 -24.65 15.69 7.82
N TYR A 572 -24.58 15.30 6.55
CA TYR A 572 -25.67 14.63 5.84
C TYR A 572 -25.25 13.21 5.47
N LYS A 573 -26.20 12.25 5.50
CA LYS A 573 -25.93 10.84 5.18
C LYS A 573 -25.27 10.63 3.81
N ARG A 574 -25.55 11.51 2.84
CA ARG A 574 -24.93 11.49 1.50
C ARG A 574 -23.40 11.58 1.53
N TYR A 575 -22.81 12.14 2.59
CA TYR A 575 -21.36 12.22 2.76
C TYR A 575 -20.70 10.86 3.00
N LEU A 576 -21.50 9.82 3.27
CA LEU A 576 -21.04 8.44 3.36
C LEU A 576 -21.03 7.72 2.01
N ILE A 577 -21.60 8.30 0.94
CA ILE A 577 -21.62 7.67 -0.40
C ILE A 577 -20.22 7.21 -0.84
N PRO A 578 -19.16 8.02 -0.71
CA PRO A 578 -17.84 7.59 -1.17
C PRO A 578 -17.26 6.43 -0.35
N ILE A 579 -17.58 6.36 0.95
CA ILE A 579 -17.22 5.22 1.79
C ILE A 579 -18.01 3.99 1.38
N PHE A 580 -19.32 4.14 1.14
CA PHE A 580 -20.16 3.06 0.69
C PHE A 580 -19.65 2.48 -0.63
N ILE A 581 -19.33 3.32 -1.61
CA ILE A 581 -18.72 2.87 -2.88
C ILE A 581 -17.37 2.19 -2.62
N SER A 582 -16.56 2.69 -1.68
CA SER A 582 -15.30 2.03 -1.31
C SER A 582 -15.53 0.61 -0.76
N TRP A 583 -16.56 0.41 0.05
CA TRP A 583 -16.96 -0.91 0.55
C TRP A 583 -17.50 -1.82 -0.56
N VAL A 584 -18.30 -1.27 -1.48
CA VAL A 584 -18.75 -2.01 -2.67
C VAL A 584 -17.56 -2.49 -3.47
N VAL A 585 -16.61 -1.60 -3.82
CA VAL A 585 -15.38 -1.96 -4.54
C VAL A 585 -14.54 -2.98 -3.78
N PHE A 586 -14.45 -2.84 -2.45
CA PHE A 586 -13.70 -3.76 -1.60
C PHE A 586 -14.25 -5.19 -1.64
N PHE A 587 -15.57 -5.36 -1.52
CA PHE A 587 -16.25 -6.67 -1.54
C PHE A 587 -16.63 -7.17 -2.94
N CYS A 588 -16.58 -6.33 -3.98
CA CYS A 588 -16.87 -6.76 -5.34
C CYS A 588 -15.75 -7.65 -5.87
N TYR A 589 -16.13 -8.71 -6.59
CA TYR A 589 -15.20 -9.51 -7.36
C TYR A 589 -14.33 -8.64 -8.28
N ARG A 590 -13.10 -9.10 -8.53
CA ARG A 590 -12.04 -8.30 -9.17
C ARG A 590 -12.40 -7.73 -10.55
N TYR A 591 -13.15 -8.50 -11.33
CA TYR A 591 -13.61 -8.06 -12.66
C TYR A 591 -14.84 -7.14 -12.60
N VAL A 592 -15.55 -7.11 -11.48
CA VAL A 592 -16.75 -6.28 -11.30
C VAL A 592 -16.37 -4.89 -10.81
N TYR A 593 -15.40 -4.78 -9.89
CA TYR A 593 -15.08 -3.48 -9.29
C TYR A 593 -14.54 -2.48 -10.33
N PHE A 594 -13.97 -2.95 -11.43
CA PHE A 594 -13.50 -2.10 -12.52
C PHE A 594 -14.65 -1.27 -13.12
N PHE A 595 -15.82 -1.88 -13.32
CA PHE A 595 -17.02 -1.17 -13.78
C PHE A 595 -17.53 -0.19 -12.73
N VAL A 596 -17.42 -0.54 -11.45
CA VAL A 596 -17.77 0.38 -10.36
C VAL A 596 -16.85 1.60 -10.39
N LEU A 597 -15.54 1.42 -10.60
CA LEU A 597 -14.59 2.52 -10.73
C LEU A 597 -14.86 3.38 -11.97
N ILE A 598 -15.17 2.78 -13.12
CA ILE A 598 -15.56 3.51 -14.34
C ILE A 598 -16.86 4.28 -14.11
N GLY A 599 -17.89 3.64 -13.57
CA GLY A 599 -19.17 4.27 -13.25
C GLY A 599 -18.98 5.44 -12.27
N TRP A 600 -18.13 5.27 -11.27
CA TRP A 600 -17.77 6.32 -10.33
C TRP A 600 -17.03 7.49 -10.99
N CYS A 601 -16.10 7.19 -11.90
CA CYS A 601 -15.38 8.16 -12.71
C CYS A 601 -16.35 8.97 -13.60
N LEU A 602 -17.24 8.29 -14.32
CA LEU A 602 -18.26 8.89 -15.18
C LEU A 602 -19.23 9.76 -14.38
N TYR A 603 -19.64 9.29 -13.20
CA TYR A 603 -20.46 10.06 -12.27
C TYR A 603 -19.78 11.37 -11.88
N TYR A 604 -18.50 11.33 -11.49
CA TYR A 604 -17.74 12.53 -11.18
C TYR A 604 -17.57 13.48 -12.38
N LEU A 605 -17.34 12.95 -13.59
CA LEU A 605 -17.25 13.75 -14.82
C LEU A 605 -18.56 14.43 -15.18
N TYR A 606 -19.66 13.70 -15.08
CA TYR A 606 -21.01 14.22 -15.35
C TYR A 606 -21.30 15.44 -14.46
N TYR A 607 -21.10 15.29 -13.15
CA TYR A 607 -21.30 16.38 -12.18
C TYR A 607 -20.33 17.55 -12.37
N TYR A 608 -19.08 17.26 -12.73
CA TYR A 608 -18.10 18.30 -13.00
C TYR A 608 -18.47 19.15 -14.22
N ASN A 609 -18.92 18.51 -15.31
CA ASN A 609 -19.28 19.20 -16.55
C ASN A 609 -20.53 20.06 -16.39
N ASP A 610 -21.56 19.56 -15.73
CA ASP A 610 -22.83 20.28 -15.54
C ASP A 610 -22.62 21.61 -14.78
N LYS A 611 -21.80 21.58 -13.73
CA LYS A 611 -21.42 22.80 -13.00
C LYS A 611 -20.57 23.77 -13.81
N PHE A 612 -19.73 23.27 -14.72
CA PHE A 612 -18.94 24.14 -15.60
C PHE A 612 -19.85 24.90 -16.57
N LYS A 613 -20.89 24.24 -17.10
CA LYS A 613 -21.89 24.87 -17.97
C LYS A 613 -22.68 25.97 -17.26
N ILE A 614 -23.15 25.73 -16.03
CA ILE A 614 -23.95 26.72 -15.27
C ILE A 614 -23.14 28.02 -15.06
N ARG A 615 -21.87 27.91 -14.65
CA ARG A 615 -21.00 29.07 -14.43
C ARG A 615 -20.74 29.87 -15.71
N TYR A 616 -20.61 29.19 -16.85
CA TYR A 616 -20.45 29.86 -18.13
C TYR A 616 -21.65 30.76 -18.45
N VAL A 617 -22.87 30.24 -18.29
CA VAL A 617 -24.11 30.96 -18.53
C VAL A 617 -24.27 32.17 -17.60
N GLU A 618 -23.99 32.01 -16.30
CA GLU A 618 -24.07 33.10 -15.32
C GLU A 618 -23.09 34.23 -15.63
N SER A 619 -21.83 33.91 -15.98
CA SER A 619 -20.83 34.92 -16.34
C SER A 619 -21.18 35.68 -17.62
N LYS A 620 -21.85 35.03 -18.58
CA LYS A 620 -22.30 35.66 -19.82
C LYS A 620 -23.47 36.61 -19.54
N LYS A 621 -24.40 36.21 -18.67
CA LYS A 621 -25.52 37.07 -18.22
C LYS A 621 -25.04 38.30 -17.46
N SER A 622 -24.09 38.17 -16.53
CA SER A 622 -23.57 39.34 -15.78
C SER A 622 -22.83 40.33 -16.68
N ASN A 623 -22.04 39.84 -17.64
CA ASN A 623 -21.37 40.71 -18.63
C ASN A 623 -22.36 41.40 -19.59
N LEU A 624 -23.48 40.76 -19.94
CA LEU A 624 -24.55 41.38 -20.72
C LEU A 624 -25.28 42.48 -19.92
N LEU A 625 -25.50 42.27 -18.62
CA LEU A 625 -26.13 43.27 -17.75
C LEU A 625 -25.23 44.50 -17.50
N ILE A 626 -23.91 44.33 -17.45
CA ILE A 626 -22.95 45.45 -17.31
C ILE A 626 -22.81 46.26 -18.60
N LYS A 627 -23.05 45.65 -19.77
CA LYS A 627 -22.99 46.32 -21.08
C LYS A 627 -24.32 46.92 -21.55
N ALA A 628 -25.41 46.76 -20.80
CA ALA A 628 -26.64 47.48 -21.11
C ALA A 628 -26.37 49.00 -20.94
N PRO A 629 -26.48 49.82 -22.01
CA PRO A 629 -26.25 51.26 -21.89
C PRO A 629 -27.24 51.82 -20.88
N LYS A 630 -26.74 52.57 -19.89
CA LYS A 630 -27.60 53.41 -19.04
C LYS A 630 -28.30 54.40 -19.97
N LYS A 631 -29.55 54.11 -20.34
CA LYS A 631 -30.42 55.11 -20.98
C LYS A 631 -30.50 56.28 -20.00
N LYS A 632 -29.93 57.42 -20.41
CA LYS A 632 -30.23 58.73 -19.84
C LYS A 632 -31.56 59.20 -20.41
#